data_AF-A0A662UB12-F1
#
_entry.id   AF-A0A662UB12-F1
#
_cell.length_a   1.000
_cell.length_b   1.000
_cell.length_c   1.000
_cell.angle_alpha   90.00
_cell.angle_beta   90.00
_cell.angle_gamma   90.00
#
_symmetry.space_group_name_H-M   'P 1'
#
loop_
_entity.id
_entity.type
_entity.pdbx_description
1 polymer ?
#
loop_
_entity_poly.entity_id
_entity_poly.type
_entity_poly.pdbx_seq_one_letter_code
_entity_poly.pdbx_strand_id
1 'polypeptide(L)'
;MMCSVEIMYLVAKLLQFLGSVLLSGVTIYTLWSYYSIRSNLVKLHSYAYKRPLVIPKDYDEFIERLANVLDQLTGGRRVESLLILVVIGFVMLAIGLILEFLV
;
A
#
# COMPACT_ATOMS: atom_id res chain seq x y z
N MET A 1 24.87 -7.68 32.55
CA MET A 1 23.55 -8.11 32.04
C MET A 1 22.67 -6.94 31.62
N MET A 2 22.59 -5.84 32.39
CA MET A 2 21.81 -4.61 32.04
C MET A 2 22.17 -3.98 30.69
N CYS A 3 23.46 -3.94 30.30
CA CYS A 3 23.88 -3.33 29.03
C CYS A 3 23.31 -4.04 27.78
N SER A 4 23.04 -5.36 27.85
CA SER A 4 22.44 -6.12 26.74
C SER A 4 20.95 -5.83 26.56
N VAL A 5 20.25 -5.53 27.66
CA VAL A 5 18.81 -5.25 27.72
C VAL A 5 18.55 -3.86 27.13
N GLU A 6 19.37 -2.88 27.49
CA GLU A 6 19.32 -1.53 26.94
C GLU A 6 19.58 -1.49 25.43
N ILE A 7 20.56 -2.27 24.94
CA ILE A 7 20.85 -2.37 23.50
C ILE A 7 19.68 -3.00 22.74
N MET A 8 19.07 -4.08 23.25
CA MET A 8 17.90 -4.69 22.61
C MET A 8 16.71 -3.72 22.56
N TYR A 9 16.46 -2.98 23.64
CA TYR A 9 15.41 -1.97 23.67
C TYR A 9 15.64 -0.86 22.63
N LEU A 10 16.89 -0.39 22.51
CA LEU A 10 17.27 0.64 21.53
C LEU A 10 17.07 0.14 20.09
N VAL A 11 17.45 -1.11 19.81
CA VAL A 11 17.22 -1.77 18.52
C VAL A 11 15.74 -1.94 18.22
N ALA A 12 14.93 -2.33 19.22
CA ALA A 12 13.48 -2.43 19.10
C ALA A 12 12.84 -1.10 18.71
N LYS A 13 13.22 0.00 19.37
CA LYS A 13 12.72 1.35 19.06
C LYS A 13 13.15 1.84 17.67
N LEU A 14 14.38 1.55 17.26
CA LEU A 14 14.85 1.87 15.91
C LEU A 14 14.05 1.14 14.82
N LEU A 15 13.77 -0.15 15.02
CA LEU A 15 12.94 -0.96 14.10
C LEU A 15 11.51 -0.43 14.02
N GLN A 16 10.89 -0.09 15.15
CA GLN A 16 9.55 0.50 15.18
C GLN A 16 9.52 1.87 14.49
N PHE A 17 10.53 2.71 14.71
CA PHE A 17 10.65 4.01 14.06
C PHE A 17 10.79 3.85 12.54
N LEU A 18 11.70 3.01 12.07
CA LEU A 18 11.90 2.77 10.64
C LEU A 18 10.64 2.19 9.98
N GLY A 19 9.99 1.22 10.61
CA GLY A 19 8.73 0.64 10.10
C GLY A 19 7.60 1.67 10.01
N SER A 20 7.44 2.53 11.02
CA SER A 20 6.41 3.58 11.01
C SER A 20 6.68 4.69 9.97
N VAL A 21 7.94 5.09 9.78
CA VAL A 21 8.33 6.03 8.73
C VAL A 21 8.06 5.45 7.34
N LEU A 22 8.38 4.18 7.12
CA LEU A 22 8.10 3.48 5.87
C LEU A 22 6.59 3.43 5.57
N LEU A 23 5.78 3.00 6.54
CA LEU A 23 4.33 2.90 6.37
C LEU A 23 3.66 4.26 6.18
N SER A 24 4.11 5.30 6.90
CA SER A 24 3.59 6.65 6.72
C SER A 24 3.96 7.22 5.35
N GLY A 25 5.18 6.99 4.86
CA GLY A 25 5.60 7.36 3.51
C GLY A 25 4.75 6.70 2.42
N VAL A 26 4.51 5.40 2.53
CA VAL A 26 3.60 4.68 1.61
C VAL A 26 2.19 5.26 1.70
N THR A 27 1.66 5.49 2.91
CA THR A 27 0.31 6.04 3.10
C THR A 27 0.14 7.42 2.46
N ILE A 28 1.11 8.32 2.64
CA ILE A 28 1.11 9.66 2.04
C ILE A 28 1.19 9.55 0.52
N TYR A 29 2.05 8.67 -0.01
CA TYR A 29 2.16 8.44 -1.45
C TYR A 29 0.84 7.93 -2.04
N THR A 30 0.21 6.95 -1.41
CA THR A 30 -1.08 6.39 -1.85
C THR A 30 -2.18 7.44 -1.81
N LEU A 31 -2.24 8.25 -0.75
CA LEU A 31 -3.17 9.38 -0.65
C LEU A 31 -2.94 10.41 -1.77
N TRP A 32 -1.69 10.82 -1.99
CA TRP A 32 -1.35 11.79 -3.02
C TRP A 32 -1.65 11.27 -4.43
N SER A 33 -1.31 10.01 -4.70
CA SER A 33 -1.65 9.32 -5.95
C SER A 33 -3.16 9.26 -6.16
N TYR A 34 -3.93 8.91 -5.12
CA TYR A 34 -5.38 8.91 -5.16
C TYR A 34 -5.95 10.31 -5.46
N TYR A 35 -5.46 11.35 -4.78
CA TYR A 35 -5.88 12.73 -5.05
C TYR A 35 -5.58 13.18 -6.49
N SER A 36 -4.45 12.75 -7.05
CA SER A 36 -4.07 13.02 -8.43
C SER A 36 -5.02 12.34 -9.44
N ILE A 37 -5.37 11.07 -9.18
CA ILE A 37 -6.21 10.26 -10.08
C ILE A 37 -7.71 10.54 -9.85
N ARG A 38 -8.11 11.13 -8.71
CA ARG A 38 -9.51 11.41 -8.34
C ARG A 38 -10.28 12.14 -9.44
N SER A 39 -9.67 13.15 -10.07
CA SER A 39 -10.33 13.90 -11.15
C SER A 39 -10.60 13.03 -12.39
N ASN A 40 -9.68 12.12 -12.70
CA ASN A 40 -9.82 11.17 -13.80
C ASN A 40 -10.84 10.07 -13.47
N LEU A 41 -10.89 9.58 -12.23
CA LEU A 41 -11.91 8.64 -11.74
C LEU A 41 -13.32 9.24 -11.79
N VAL A 42 -13.50 10.50 -11.38
CA VAL A 42 -14.80 11.20 -11.47
C VAL A 42 -15.23 11.39 -12.92
N LYS A 43 -14.30 11.74 -13.82
CA LYS A 43 -14.56 11.79 -15.26
C LYS A 43 -14.96 10.41 -15.79
N LEU A 44 -14.22 9.36 -15.44
CA LEU A 44 -14.52 7.98 -15.84
C LEU A 44 -15.92 7.55 -15.38
N HIS A 45 -16.29 7.87 -14.14
CA HIS A 45 -17.62 7.64 -13.60
C HIS A 45 -18.70 8.38 -14.42
N SER A 46 -18.47 9.64 -14.77
CA SER A 46 -19.39 10.40 -15.64
C SER A 46 -19.50 9.82 -17.06
N TYR A 47 -18.41 9.25 -17.61
CA TYR A 47 -18.41 8.60 -18.92
C TYR A 47 -19.14 7.26 -18.90
N ALA A 48 -18.93 6.45 -17.86
CA ALA A 48 -19.63 5.20 -17.62
C ALA A 48 -21.13 5.41 -17.35
N TYR A 49 -21.51 6.55 -16.76
CA TYR A 49 -22.91 6.93 -16.57
C TYR A 49 -23.59 7.34 -17.89
N LYS A 50 -22.85 8.00 -18.80
CA LYS A 50 -23.37 8.44 -20.12
C LYS A 50 -23.41 7.32 -21.18
N ARG A 51 -22.52 6.33 -21.06
CA ARG A 51 -22.55 5.09 -21.83
C ARG A 51 -22.45 3.96 -20.82
N PRO A 52 -23.57 3.38 -20.38
CA PRO A 52 -23.51 2.21 -19.49
C PRO A 52 -22.59 1.20 -20.16
N LEU A 53 -21.53 0.81 -19.44
CA LEU A 53 -20.67 -0.29 -19.85
C LEU A 53 -21.59 -1.46 -20.12
N VAL A 54 -21.77 -1.81 -21.40
CA VAL A 54 -22.46 -3.03 -21.79
C VAL A 54 -21.61 -4.12 -21.18
N ILE A 55 -22.09 -4.69 -20.07
CA ILE A 55 -21.41 -5.75 -19.35
C ILE A 55 -21.24 -6.88 -20.37
N PRO A 56 -20.00 -7.25 -20.74
CA PRO A 56 -19.76 -8.39 -21.61
C PRO A 56 -20.50 -9.59 -21.04
N LYS A 57 -21.18 -10.37 -21.87
CA LYS A 57 -21.85 -11.60 -21.41
C LYS A 57 -20.85 -12.59 -20.80
N ASP A 58 -19.59 -12.51 -21.24
CA ASP A 58 -18.47 -13.24 -20.66
C ASP A 58 -17.86 -12.48 -19.49
N TYR A 59 -18.08 -13.04 -18.30
CA TYR A 59 -17.57 -12.50 -17.03
C TYR A 59 -16.03 -12.39 -17.02
N ASP A 60 -15.35 -13.29 -17.71
CA ASP A 60 -13.88 -13.31 -17.81
C ASP A 60 -13.35 -12.11 -18.61
N GLU A 61 -14.00 -11.74 -19.72
CA GLU A 61 -13.60 -10.58 -20.53
C GLU A 61 -13.86 -9.25 -19.77
N PHE A 62 -14.88 -9.22 -18.92
CA PHE A 62 -15.13 -8.10 -18.03
C PHE A 62 -14.03 -7.95 -16.96
N ILE A 63 -13.66 -9.05 -16.31
CA ILE A 63 -12.58 -9.07 -15.31
C ILE A 63 -11.26 -8.64 -15.95
N GLU A 64 -10.95 -9.13 -17.15
CA GLU A 64 -9.71 -8.80 -17.85
C GLU A 64 -9.64 -7.32 -18.26
N ARG A 65 -10.75 -6.74 -18.75
CA ARG A 65 -10.81 -5.29 -19.05
C ARG A 65 -10.75 -4.43 -17.80
N LEU A 66 -11.40 -4.85 -16.72
CA LEU A 66 -11.35 -4.15 -15.45
C LEU A 66 -9.93 -4.19 -14.85
N ALA A 67 -9.28 -5.35 -14.90
CA ALA A 67 -7.90 -5.54 -14.47
C ALA A 67 -6.94 -4.69 -15.30
N ASN A 68 -7.09 -4.62 -16.62
CA ASN A 68 -6.27 -3.78 -17.48
C ASN A 68 -6.48 -2.28 -17.23
N VAL A 69 -7.72 -1.84 -16.98
CA VAL A 69 -8.00 -0.43 -16.62
C VAL A 69 -7.40 -0.10 -15.25
N LEU A 70 -7.51 -1.01 -14.28
CA LEU A 70 -6.86 -0.85 -12.99
C LEU A 70 -5.34 -0.84 -13.14
N ASP A 71 -4.74 -1.74 -13.90
CA ASP A 71 -3.30 -1.79 -14.10
C ASP A 71 -2.75 -0.51 -14.78
N GLN A 72 -3.48 0.02 -15.76
CA GLN A 72 -3.15 1.30 -16.40
C GLN A 72 -3.32 2.51 -15.48
N LEU A 73 -4.35 2.52 -14.63
CA LEU A 73 -4.59 3.60 -13.68
C LEU A 73 -3.60 3.59 -12.52
N THR A 74 -3.19 2.41 -12.08
CA THR A 74 -2.35 2.25 -10.88
C THR A 74 -0.86 2.10 -11.23
N GLY A 75 -0.53 1.77 -12.48
CA GLY A 75 0.83 1.50 -12.96
C GLY A 75 1.42 0.29 -12.24
N GLY A 76 0.99 -0.93 -12.58
CA GLY A 76 1.21 -2.19 -11.85
C GLY A 76 2.52 -2.38 -11.09
N ARG A 77 3.68 -2.08 -11.70
CA ARG A 77 5.00 -2.19 -11.03
C ARG A 77 5.15 -1.30 -9.80
N ARG A 78 4.48 -0.14 -9.76
CA ARG A 78 4.48 0.77 -8.59
C ARG A 78 3.66 0.19 -7.46
N VAL A 79 2.56 -0.49 -7.76
CA VAL A 79 1.70 -1.15 -6.75
C VAL A 79 2.43 -2.32 -6.10
N GLU A 80 3.09 -3.16 -6.89
CA GLU A 80 3.92 -4.26 -6.36
C GLU A 80 5.02 -3.75 -5.44
N SER A 81 5.72 -2.69 -5.87
CA SER A 81 6.78 -2.06 -5.06
C SER A 81 6.24 -1.49 -3.75
N LEU A 82 5.07 -0.83 -3.78
CA LEU A 82 4.41 -0.32 -2.57
C LEU A 82 3.95 -1.44 -1.64
N LEU A 83 3.40 -2.53 -2.18
CA LEU A 83 3.02 -3.70 -1.39
C LEU A 83 4.23 -4.32 -0.68
N ILE A 84 5.37 -4.45 -1.37
CA ILE A 84 6.61 -4.93 -0.75
C ILE A 84 7.07 -3.98 0.36
N LEU A 85 7.04 -2.66 0.14
CA LEU A 85 7.42 -1.67 1.15
C LEU A 85 6.48 -1.70 2.38
N VAL A 86 5.18 -1.92 2.16
CA VAL A 86 4.20 -2.09 3.24
C VAL A 86 4.51 -3.33 4.05
N VAL A 87 4.74 -4.48 3.40
CA VAL A 87 5.09 -5.73 4.08
C VAL A 87 6.38 -5.56 4.89
N ILE A 88 7.42 -4.96 4.32
CA ILE A 88 8.68 -4.69 5.03
C ILE A 88 8.44 -3.80 6.25
N GLY A 89 7.66 -2.72 6.09
CA GLY A 89 7.34 -1.80 7.20
C GLY A 89 6.59 -2.48 8.34
N PHE A 90 5.61 -3.34 8.03
CA PHE A 90 4.89 -4.13 9.03
C PHE A 90 5.79 -5.16 9.72
N VAL A 91 6.66 -5.85 8.99
CA VAL A 91 7.61 -6.82 9.56
C VAL A 91 8.57 -6.13 10.53
N MET A 92 9.11 -4.95 10.17
CA MET A 92 9.98 -4.17 11.06
C MET A 92 9.26 -3.75 12.35
N LEU A 93 8.01 -3.28 12.25
CA LEU A 93 7.20 -2.94 13.42
C LEU A 93 6.91 -4.16 14.30
N ALA A 94 6.53 -5.29 13.71
CA ALA A 94 6.23 -6.52 14.45
C ALA A 94 7.46 -7.05 15.19
N ILE A 95 8.61 -7.11 14.52
CA ILE A 95 9.87 -7.52 15.15
C ILE A 95 10.25 -6.55 16.28
N GLY A 96 10.14 -5.24 16.03
CA GLY A 96 10.40 -4.24 17.06
C GLY A 96 9.48 -4.35 18.28
N LEU A 97 8.19 -4.66 18.09
CA LEU A 97 7.24 -4.89 19.19
C LEU A 97 7.55 -6.18 19.96
N ILE A 98 7.88 -7.26 19.27
CA ILE A 98 8.24 -8.55 19.89
C ILE A 98 9.52 -8.38 20.72
N LEU A 99 10.53 -7.69 20.18
CA LEU A 99 11.76 -7.41 20.89
C LEU A 99 11.51 -6.54 22.13
N GLU A 100 10.66 -5.52 22.04
CA GLU A 100 10.30 -4.70 23.22
C GLU A 100 9.57 -5.52 24.30
N PHE A 101 8.74 -6.49 23.92
CA PHE A 101 8.02 -7.34 24.88
C PHE A 101 8.91 -8.39 25.57
N LEU A 102 10.04 -8.76 24.96
CA LEU A 102 10.99 -9.76 25.48
C LEU A 102 12.05 -9.17 26.42
N VAL A 103 12.12 -7.84 26.51
CA VAL A 103 13.07 -7.06 27.30
C VAL A 103 12.41 -6.60 28.59
#